data_AF-A0AAV7MSH7-F1
#
_entry.id   AF-A0AAV7MSH7-F1
#
_cell.length_a   1.000
_cell.length_b   1.000
_cell.length_c   1.000
_cell.angle_alpha   90.00
_cell.angle_beta   90.00
_cell.angle_gamma   90.00
#
_symmetry.space_group_name_H-M   'P 1'
#
loop_
_entity.id
_entity.type
_entity.pdbx_description
1 polymer ?
#
loop_
_entity_poly.entity_id
_entity_poly.type
_entity_poly.pdbx_seq_one_letter_code
_entity_poly.pdbx_strand_id
1 'polypeptide(L)'
;MGTLESHMNTVQDRDQDLLYLRSKIKRPGRQKPKRQCSFLWDPGKRGESGRLRSILPKLTALTFDLPLEFQWVHQLGLRRPDRASRPRPIIACLVRHGQARQLLQAAQTHRPFWMEGYYICIMADYSKDTNKRRKAFLAPIPV
;
A
#
# COMPACT_ATOMS: atom_id res chain seq x y z
N MET A 1 41.53 25.59 -22.29
CA MET A 1 40.44 25.46 -23.28
C MET A 1 39.92 24.02 -23.27
N GLY A 2 39.21 23.62 -22.21
CA GLY A 2 38.53 22.32 -22.14
C GLY A 2 37.15 22.48 -22.77
N THR A 3 36.93 21.81 -23.89
CA THR A 3 35.83 22.02 -24.84
C THR A 3 34.46 21.66 -24.26
N LEU A 4 33.43 22.39 -24.70
CA LEU A 4 31.99 22.14 -24.46
C LEU A 4 31.58 20.67 -24.64
N GLU A 5 32.29 19.95 -25.50
CA GLU A 5 32.12 18.51 -25.74
C GLU A 5 32.36 17.66 -24.48
N SER A 6 33.34 18.03 -23.66
CA SER A 6 33.60 17.34 -22.38
C SER A 6 32.45 17.52 -21.39
N HIS A 7 31.80 18.70 -21.40
CA HIS A 7 30.60 18.97 -20.59
C HIS A 7 29.35 18.25 -21.13
N MET A 8 29.18 18.17 -22.45
CA MET A 8 28.05 17.42 -23.03
C MET A 8 28.15 15.92 -22.77
N ASN A 9 29.37 15.36 -22.84
CA ASN A 9 29.59 13.94 -22.54
C ASN A 9 29.32 13.62 -21.06
N THR A 10 29.70 14.51 -20.13
CA THR A 10 29.39 14.32 -18.70
C THR A 10 27.91 14.48 -18.37
N VAL A 11 27.17 15.31 -19.12
CA VAL A 11 25.72 15.44 -18.94
C VAL A 11 24.98 14.23 -19.49
N GLN A 12 25.38 13.70 -20.66
CA GLN A 12 24.80 12.48 -21.21
C GLN A 12 25.07 11.26 -20.33
N ASP A 13 26.28 11.12 -19.79
CA ASP A 13 26.61 10.05 -18.83
C ASP A 13 25.75 10.15 -17.56
N ARG A 14 25.50 11.36 -17.06
CA ARG A 14 24.62 11.58 -15.90
C ARG A 14 23.16 11.23 -16.18
N ASP A 15 22.65 11.53 -17.36
CA ASP A 15 21.29 11.16 -17.75
C ASP A 15 21.13 9.65 -17.90
N GLN A 16 22.17 8.99 -18.41
CA GLN A 16 22.22 7.54 -18.55
C GLN A 16 22.34 6.86 -17.18
N ASP A 17 23.11 7.43 -16.26
CA ASP A 17 23.19 7.02 -14.85
C ASP A 17 21.86 7.24 -14.12
N LEU A 18 21.14 8.34 -14.37
CA LEU A 18 19.81 8.57 -13.80
C LEU A 18 18.77 7.61 -14.38
N LEU A 19 18.85 7.27 -15.66
CA LEU A 19 18.04 6.23 -16.29
C LEU A 19 18.37 4.85 -15.72
N TYR A 20 19.63 4.55 -15.49
CA TYR A 20 20.12 3.31 -14.86
C TYR A 20 19.66 3.23 -13.40
N LEU A 21 19.79 4.30 -12.62
CA LEU A 21 19.29 4.40 -11.25
C LEU A 21 17.76 4.32 -11.21
N ARG A 22 17.02 4.96 -12.14
CA ARG A 22 15.58 4.76 -12.29
C ARG A 22 15.24 3.31 -12.63
N SER A 23 16.04 2.63 -13.44
CA SER A 23 15.84 1.22 -13.79
C SER A 23 16.14 0.28 -12.61
N LYS A 24 17.08 0.65 -11.73
CA LYS A 24 17.39 -0.04 -10.47
C LYS A 24 16.38 0.24 -9.36
N ILE A 25 15.85 1.46 -9.27
CA ILE A 25 14.70 1.80 -8.40
C ILE A 25 13.45 1.02 -8.85
N LYS A 26 13.29 0.73 -10.15
CA LYS A 26 12.26 -0.18 -10.68
C LYS A 26 12.49 -1.65 -10.32
N ARG A 27 13.70 -2.03 -9.91
CA ARG A 27 14.05 -3.37 -9.41
C ARG A 27 14.65 -3.26 -7.99
N PRO A 28 13.89 -2.85 -6.97
CA PRO A 28 14.38 -3.02 -5.62
C PRO A 28 14.53 -4.54 -5.41
N GLY A 29 15.75 -4.94 -5.05
CA GLY A 29 16.18 -6.33 -5.01
C GLY A 29 15.17 -7.26 -4.34
N ARG A 30 15.04 -8.48 -4.89
CA ARG A 30 14.17 -9.56 -4.39
C ARG A 30 12.89 -8.99 -3.77
N GLN A 31 11.93 -8.58 -4.60
CA GLN A 31 10.60 -8.14 -4.14
C GLN A 31 10.10 -9.14 -3.08
N LYS A 32 10.21 -8.77 -1.81
CA LYS A 32 9.54 -9.49 -0.73
C LYS A 32 8.06 -9.45 -1.12
N PRO A 33 7.37 -10.60 -1.17
CA PRO A 33 5.97 -10.64 -1.59
C PRO A 33 5.20 -9.62 -0.75
N LYS A 34 4.51 -8.69 -1.42
CA LYS A 34 3.93 -7.48 -0.81
C LYS A 34 2.91 -7.89 0.26
N ARG A 35 3.29 -7.75 1.54
CA ARG A 35 2.45 -8.12 2.71
C ARG A 35 1.58 -6.97 3.22
N GLN A 36 1.42 -5.92 2.40
CA GLN A 36 0.86 -4.65 2.82
C GLN A 36 -0.62 -4.55 2.45
N CYS A 37 -1.44 -4.26 3.45
CA CYS A 37 -2.86 -3.97 3.30
C CYS A 37 -3.14 -2.56 3.81
N SER A 38 -3.91 -1.80 3.04
CA SER A 38 -4.45 -0.51 3.42
C SER A 38 -5.89 -0.68 3.86
N PHE A 39 -6.21 -0.14 5.03
CA PHE A 39 -7.51 -0.14 5.67
C PHE A 39 -8.00 1.31 5.73
N LEU A 40 -9.14 1.63 5.13
CA LEU A 40 -9.73 2.94 5.33
C LEU A 40 -10.58 2.91 6.62
N TRP A 41 -10.05 3.44 7.73
CA TRP A 41 -10.71 3.41 9.05
C TRP A 41 -10.08 4.42 10.03
N ASP A 42 -10.88 5.09 10.87
CA ASP A 42 -10.38 5.94 11.97
C ASP A 42 -11.28 5.85 13.21
N PRO A 43 -10.72 5.47 14.37
CA PRO A 43 -11.22 6.03 15.62
C PRO A 43 -10.06 6.21 16.62
N GLY A 44 -9.13 7.10 16.31
CA GLY A 44 -8.42 7.98 17.25
C GLY A 44 -7.81 7.42 18.54
N LYS A 45 -7.38 6.16 18.62
CA LYS A 45 -6.76 5.56 19.84
C LYS A 45 -5.41 4.91 19.56
N ARG A 46 -4.47 5.08 20.51
CA ARG A 46 -3.20 4.33 20.58
C ARG A 46 -3.50 2.82 20.63
N GLY A 47 -2.72 2.02 19.91
CA GLY A 47 -2.88 0.55 19.87
C GLY A 47 -3.56 0.00 18.61
N GLU A 48 -3.32 0.61 17.45
CA GLU A 48 -3.92 0.20 16.16
C GLU A 48 -3.70 -1.28 15.84
N SER A 49 -2.51 -1.83 16.12
CA SER A 49 -2.20 -3.24 15.92
C SER A 49 -3.11 -4.17 16.72
N GLY A 50 -3.32 -3.87 18.02
CA GLY A 50 -4.18 -4.68 18.88
C GLY A 50 -5.65 -4.63 18.46
N ARG A 51 -6.11 -3.46 18.01
CA ARG A 51 -7.48 -3.29 17.50
C ARG A 51 -7.68 -3.98 16.15
N LEU A 52 -6.71 -3.89 15.23
CA LEU A 52 -6.78 -4.62 13.96
C LEU A 52 -6.76 -6.14 14.17
N ARG A 53 -6.00 -6.65 15.14
CA ARG A 53 -5.99 -8.09 15.48
C ARG A 53 -7.38 -8.62 15.85
N SER A 54 -8.17 -7.83 16.58
CA SER A 54 -9.51 -8.24 17.04
C SER A 54 -10.61 -7.95 16.01
N ILE A 55 -10.47 -6.88 15.23
CA ILE A 55 -11.48 -6.44 14.26
C ILE A 55 -11.42 -7.24 12.97
N LEU A 56 -10.24 -7.44 12.39
CA LEU A 56 -10.14 -8.00 11.04
C LEU A 56 -10.77 -9.39 10.90
N PRO A 57 -10.54 -10.36 11.82
CA PRO A 57 -11.19 -11.68 11.72
C PRO A 57 -12.71 -11.58 11.77
N LYS A 58 -13.25 -10.72 12.64
CA LYS A 58 -14.70 -10.49 12.77
C LYS A 58 -15.29 -9.83 11.52
N LEU A 59 -14.57 -8.83 11.00
CA LEU A 59 -15.01 -8.07 9.85
C LEU A 59 -15.03 -8.92 8.57
N THR A 60 -14.03 -9.76 8.38
CA THR A 60 -13.91 -10.61 7.20
C THR A 60 -14.52 -12.00 7.38
N ALA A 61 -15.12 -12.30 8.54
CA ALA A 61 -15.57 -13.64 8.94
C ALA A 61 -14.52 -14.74 8.70
N LEU A 62 -13.24 -14.41 8.93
CA LEU A 62 -12.12 -15.34 8.74
C LEU A 62 -11.66 -15.89 10.08
N THR A 63 -11.36 -17.19 10.07
CA THR A 63 -10.65 -17.86 11.17
C THR A 63 -9.21 -18.11 10.71
N PHE A 64 -8.24 -17.78 11.55
CA PHE A 64 -6.82 -17.99 11.27
C PHE A 64 -6.26 -19.01 12.26
N ASP A 65 -5.48 -19.96 11.77
CA ASP A 65 -4.81 -20.98 12.62
C ASP A 65 -3.82 -20.35 13.60
N LEU A 66 -3.27 -19.20 13.24
CA LEU A 66 -2.37 -18.40 14.06
C LEU A 66 -2.90 -16.98 14.19
N PRO A 67 -2.60 -16.28 15.31
CA PRO A 67 -2.96 -14.88 15.47
C PRO A 67 -2.43 -14.00 14.33
N LEU A 68 -3.16 -12.93 14.03
CA LEU A 68 -2.68 -11.90 13.10
C LEU A 68 -1.47 -11.19 13.70
N GLU A 69 -0.35 -11.25 13.00
CA GLU A 69 0.87 -10.55 13.39
C GLU A 69 1.17 -9.42 12.42
N PHE A 70 1.43 -8.24 12.98
CA PHE A 70 1.77 -7.05 12.23
C PHE A 70 3.24 -6.74 12.45
N GLN A 71 3.98 -6.58 11.36
CA GLN A 71 5.34 -6.06 11.39
C GLN A 71 5.32 -4.58 11.77
N TRP A 72 4.36 -3.85 11.22
CA TRP A 72 4.10 -2.46 11.56
C TRP A 72 2.67 -2.07 11.15
N VAL A 73 2.15 -1.03 11.81
CA VAL A 73 0.86 -0.41 11.53
C VAL A 73 1.05 1.09 11.68
N HIS A 74 0.54 1.87 10.72
CA HIS A 74 0.61 3.33 10.78
C HIS A 74 -0.62 3.96 10.12
N GLN A 75 -1.06 5.09 10.67
CA GLN A 75 -2.02 5.96 10.02
C GLN A 75 -1.33 6.86 8.97
N LEU A 76 -1.93 7.01 7.79
CA LEU A 76 -1.38 7.84 6.71
C LEU A 76 -1.66 9.33 6.98
N GLY A 77 -0.59 10.10 7.20
CA GLY A 77 -0.62 11.56 7.39
C GLY A 77 -0.23 11.99 8.81
N LEU A 78 0.37 13.19 8.94
CA LEU A 78 0.96 13.67 10.19
C LEU A 78 -0.02 14.39 11.14
N ARG A 79 -1.16 14.87 10.63
CA ARG A 79 -2.16 15.61 11.42
C ARG A 79 -3.42 14.79 11.60
N ARG A 80 -3.94 14.80 12.83
CA ARG A 80 -5.22 14.17 13.17
C ARG A 80 -6.32 14.81 12.30
N PRO A 81 -7.16 14.02 11.60
CA PRO A 81 -8.30 14.56 10.90
C PRO A 81 -9.25 15.25 11.90
N ASP A 82 -9.79 16.41 11.54
CA ASP A 82 -10.92 17.01 12.26
C ASP A 82 -12.14 16.08 12.18
N ARG A 83 -13.06 16.15 13.15
CA ARG A 83 -14.26 15.28 13.20
C ARG A 83 -15.11 15.31 11.93
N ALA A 84 -15.09 16.42 11.19
CA ALA A 84 -15.83 16.58 9.94
C ALA A 84 -15.09 16.04 8.71
N SER A 85 -13.83 15.62 8.86
CA SER A 85 -12.98 15.18 7.75
C SER A 85 -12.98 13.67 7.59
N ARG A 86 -12.74 13.21 6.35
CA ARG A 86 -12.74 11.78 6.03
C ARG A 86 -11.68 11.03 6.85
N PRO A 87 -12.00 9.83 7.37
CA PRO A 87 -11.06 9.01 8.12
C PRO A 87 -9.81 8.71 7.28
N ARG A 88 -8.63 8.80 7.90
CA ARG A 88 -7.36 8.51 7.20
C ARG A 88 -7.19 7.01 7.01
N PRO A 89 -6.57 6.57 5.91
CA PRO A 89 -6.19 5.18 5.78
C PRO A 89 -5.17 4.78 6.84
N ILE A 90 -5.33 3.59 7.41
CA ILE A 90 -4.33 2.86 8.18
C ILE A 90 -3.65 1.90 7.21
N ILE A 91 -2.32 1.92 7.15
CA ILE A 91 -1.54 0.93 6.42
C ILE A 91 -0.97 -0.06 7.43
N ALA A 92 -1.20 -1.35 7.21
CA ALA A 92 -0.62 -2.41 8.01
C ALA A 92 0.18 -3.38 7.13
N CYS A 93 1.37 -3.72 7.60
CA CYS A 93 2.17 -4.79 7.02
C CYS A 93 2.06 -6.03 7.91
N LEU A 94 1.48 -7.10 7.37
CA LEU A 94 1.40 -8.37 8.08
C LEU A 94 2.74 -9.10 8.01
N VAL A 95 3.08 -9.79 9.09
CA VAL A 95 4.24 -10.69 9.11
C VAL A 95 4.02 -11.84 8.12
N ARG A 96 2.80 -12.38 8.04
CA ARG A 96 2.49 -13.57 7.23
C ARG A 96 1.77 -13.19 5.95
N HIS A 97 2.37 -13.53 4.80
CA HIS A 97 1.80 -13.22 3.48
C HIS A 97 0.49 -13.99 3.21
N GLY A 98 0.35 -15.22 3.72
CA GLY A 98 -0.87 -16.02 3.57
C GLY A 98 -2.10 -15.33 4.20
N GLN A 99 -1.96 -14.84 5.42
CA GLN A 99 -3.01 -14.08 6.12
C GLN A 99 -3.40 -12.80 5.37
N ALA A 100 -2.41 -12.06 4.85
CA ALA A 100 -2.68 -10.87 4.04
C ALA A 100 -3.48 -11.20 2.76
N ARG A 101 -3.13 -12.30 2.08
CA ARG A 101 -3.84 -12.75 0.88
C ARG A 101 -5.27 -13.17 1.19
N GLN A 102 -5.49 -13.91 2.28
CA GLN A 102 -6.84 -14.30 2.73
C GLN A 102 -7.71 -13.08 3.04
N LEU A 103 -7.18 -12.09 3.77
CA LEU A 103 -7.87 -10.83 4.05
C LEU A 103 -8.25 -10.09 2.76
N LEU A 104 -7.31 -9.98 1.81
CA LEU A 104 -7.56 -9.31 0.53
C LEU A 104 -8.59 -10.05 -0.33
N GLN A 105 -8.60 -11.38 -0.30
CA GLN A 105 -9.56 -12.20 -1.03
C GLN A 105 -10.96 -12.06 -0.42
N ALA A 106 -11.10 -12.19 0.91
CA ALA A 106 -12.37 -11.95 1.60
C ALA A 106 -12.89 -10.54 1.32
N ALA A 107 -11.99 -9.56 1.30
CA ALA A 107 -12.30 -8.19 0.97
C ALA A 107 -12.61 -7.94 -0.50
N GLN A 108 -12.41 -8.88 -1.43
CA GLN A 108 -12.90 -8.78 -2.80
C GLN A 108 -14.29 -9.39 -2.92
N THR A 109 -14.55 -10.47 -2.18
CA THR A 109 -15.81 -11.21 -2.21
C THR A 109 -16.94 -10.49 -1.47
N HIS A 110 -16.66 -9.87 -0.32
CA HIS A 110 -17.69 -9.36 0.59
C HIS A 110 -17.78 -7.82 0.61
N ARG A 111 -17.39 -7.13 -0.48
CA ARG A 111 -17.46 -5.65 -0.46
C ARG A 111 -18.91 -5.17 -0.44
N PRO A 112 -19.28 -4.23 0.45
CA PRO A 112 -18.45 -3.59 1.47
C PRO A 112 -18.65 -4.02 2.92
N PHE A 113 -17.64 -3.80 3.75
CA PHE A 113 -17.73 -3.99 5.19
C PHE A 113 -18.24 -2.73 5.90
N TRP A 114 -19.11 -2.91 6.89
CA TRP A 114 -19.69 -1.84 7.69
C TRP A 114 -19.30 -1.99 9.16
N MET A 115 -18.89 -0.90 9.81
CA MET A 115 -18.58 -0.88 11.24
C MET A 115 -18.71 0.52 11.82
N GLU A 116 -19.28 0.66 13.02
CA GLU A 116 -19.43 1.94 13.76
C GLU A 116 -19.91 3.14 12.87
N GLY A 117 -20.78 2.89 11.89
CA GLY A 117 -21.29 3.93 10.98
C GLY A 117 -20.37 4.29 9.82
N TYR A 118 -19.22 3.64 9.66
CA TYR A 118 -18.29 3.85 8.56
C TYR A 118 -18.18 2.63 7.65
N TYR A 119 -17.95 2.93 6.38
CA TYR A 119 -17.57 1.97 5.37
C TYR A 119 -16.09 1.63 5.50
N ILE A 120 -15.77 0.35 5.71
CA ILE A 120 -14.39 -0.14 5.73
C ILE A 120 -14.03 -0.76 4.39
N CYS A 121 -12.94 -0.27 3.82
CA CYS A 121 -12.36 -0.78 2.59
C CYS A 121 -10.98 -1.37 2.89
N ILE A 122 -10.80 -2.67 2.59
CA ILE A 122 -9.50 -3.35 2.68
C ILE A 122 -8.97 -3.53 1.26
N MET A 123 -7.78 -3.01 1.00
CA MET A 123 -7.14 -3.07 -0.31
C MET A 123 -5.64 -3.32 -0.21
N ALA A 124 -5.08 -3.90 -1.26
CA ALA A 124 -3.64 -4.10 -1.33
C ALA A 124 -2.96 -2.74 -1.49
N ASP A 125 -1.87 -2.52 -0.75
CA ASP A 125 -1.05 -1.33 -0.95
C ASP A 125 -0.04 -1.57 -2.07
N TYR A 126 -0.08 -0.70 -3.08
CA TYR A 126 0.74 -0.84 -4.28
C TYR A 126 1.52 0.45 -4.51
N SER A 127 2.76 0.32 -5.01
CA SER A 127 3.53 1.46 -5.46
C SER A 127 2.78 2.28 -6.50
N LYS A 128 3.05 3.59 -6.56
CA LYS A 128 2.43 4.52 -7.52
C LYS A 128 2.48 3.99 -8.96
N ASP A 129 3.62 3.43 -9.38
CA ASP A 129 3.79 2.85 -10.71
C ASP A 129 2.93 1.60 -10.93
N THR A 130 2.82 0.74 -9.92
CA THR A 130 1.96 -0.44 -9.98
C THR A 130 0.49 -0.01 -10.11
N ASN A 131 0.06 0.99 -9.34
CA ASN A 131 -1.28 1.54 -9.43
C ASN A 131 -1.56 2.20 -10.79
N LYS A 132 -0.59 2.95 -11.35
CA LYS A 132 -0.70 3.51 -12.71
C LYS A 132 -0.89 2.41 -13.76
N ARG A 133 -0.07 1.36 -13.71
CA ARG A 133 -0.17 0.22 -14.64
C ARG A 133 -1.52 -0.51 -14.50
N ARG A 134 -2.00 -0.73 -13.27
CA ARG A 134 -3.33 -1.32 -13.03
C ARG A 134 -4.45 -0.46 -13.61
N LYS A 135 -4.39 0.86 -13.44
CA LYS A 135 -5.39 1.78 -14.02
C LYS A 135 -5.37 1.73 -15.54
N ALA A 136 -4.19 1.71 -16.16
CA ALA A 136 -4.04 1.60 -17.61
C ALA A 136 -4.59 0.27 -18.14
N PHE A 137 -4.38 -0.83 -17.42
CA PHE A 137 -4.92 -2.15 -17.79
C PHE A 137 -6.44 -2.22 -17.70
N LEU A 138 -7.04 -1.50 -16.74
CA LEU A 138 -8.49 -1.46 -16.55
C LEU A 138 -9.18 -0.39 -17.41
N ALA A 139 -8.43 0.42 -18.16
CA ALA A 139 -9.02 1.41 -19.05
C ALA A 139 -9.73 0.67 -20.21
N PRO A 140 -10.95 1.11 -20.60
CA PRO A 140 -11.62 0.54 -21.75
C PRO A 140 -10.73 0.68 -22.98
N ILE A 141 -10.64 -0.39 -23.78
CA ILE A 141 -9.96 -0.35 -25.07
C ILE A 141 -10.73 0.65 -25.92
N PRO A 142 -10.10 1.72 -26.44
CA PRO A 142 -10.77 2.60 -27.39
C PRO A 142 -11.17 1.76 -28.61
N VAL A 143 -12.48 1.69 -28.85
CA VAL A 143 -13.08 1.06 -30.04
C VAL A 143 -13.01 2.05 -31.19
#